data_AF-A0A967U499-F1
#
_entry.id   AF-A0A967U499-F1
#
_cell.length_a   1.000
_cell.length_b   1.000
_cell.length_c   1.000
_cell.angle_alpha   90.00
_cell.angle_beta   90.00
_cell.angle_gamma   90.00
#
_symmetry.space_group_name_H-M   'P 1'
#
loop_
_entity.id
_entity.type
_entity.pdbx_description
1 polymer ?
#
loop_
_entity_poly.entity_id
_entity_poly.type
_entity_poly.pdbx_seq_one_letter_code
_entity_poly.pdbx_strand_id
1 'polypeptide(L)'
;TAAAKDGRAAVDVEALYPTIGRILRGAGSTVRLGGIVEAPQRFDSSETTTYTWDYGPQQPELRRLYERAKGAQWSAADLPWDTAVDLEAELFELDPAWAAADWFRRMDRRERRRLTVAYNANLISNF
;
A
#
# COMPACT_ATOMS: atom_id res chain seq x y z
N THR A 1 -7.54 23.43 42.86
CA THR A 1 -6.51 24.26 42.19
C THR A 1 -5.30 23.37 41.95
N ALA A 2 -4.89 22.98 40.74
CA ALA A 2 -4.97 23.56 39.40
C ALA A 2 -5.21 22.44 38.36
N ALA A 3 -6.20 22.60 37.48
CA ALA A 3 -6.03 22.84 36.03
C ALA A 3 -5.28 21.73 35.26
N ALA A 4 -6.03 20.70 34.83
CA ALA A 4 -5.60 19.77 33.80
C ALA A 4 -5.59 20.49 32.43
N LYS A 5 -4.41 20.89 31.99
CA LYS A 5 -4.12 21.32 30.61
C LYS A 5 -3.83 20.08 29.76
N ASP A 6 -4.79 19.64 28.95
CA ASP A 6 -4.56 19.44 27.51
C ASP A 6 -5.88 19.17 26.79
N GLY A 7 -6.37 20.18 26.06
CA GLY A 7 -7.68 20.20 25.44
C GLY A 7 -7.72 19.60 24.03
N ARG A 8 -7.59 18.27 23.91
CA ARG A 8 -8.09 17.58 22.70
C ARG A 8 -9.52 17.12 22.97
N ALA A 9 -10.49 17.99 22.67
CA ALA A 9 -11.90 17.71 22.86
C ALA A 9 -12.31 16.48 22.03
N ALA A 10 -12.83 15.45 22.70
CA ALA A 10 -13.49 14.33 22.03
C ALA A 10 -14.71 14.86 21.27
N VAL A 11 -14.75 14.67 19.95
CA VAL A 11 -15.83 15.16 19.10
C VAL A 11 -16.85 14.05 18.89
N ASP A 12 -18.13 14.41 18.95
CA ASP A 12 -19.21 13.48 18.65
C ASP A 12 -19.18 13.10 17.15
N VAL A 13 -19.19 11.79 16.87
CA VAL A 13 -19.23 11.26 15.50
C VAL A 13 -20.50 11.69 14.78
N GLU A 14 -21.62 11.88 15.49
CA GLU A 14 -22.84 12.40 14.87
C GLU A 14 -22.67 13.82 14.33
N ALA A 15 -21.94 14.66 15.06
CA ALA A 15 -21.71 16.05 14.66
C ALA A 15 -20.82 16.15 13.41
N LEU A 16 -19.86 15.24 13.24
CA LEU A 16 -18.96 15.21 12.10
C LEU A 16 -19.51 14.41 10.91
N TYR A 17 -20.19 13.30 11.17
CA TYR A 17 -20.66 12.35 10.16
C TYR A 17 -22.11 11.92 10.44
N PRO A 18 -23.11 12.75 10.11
CA PRO A 18 -24.50 12.55 10.51
C PRO A 18 -25.09 11.21 10.02
N THR A 19 -24.72 10.78 8.80
CA THR A 19 -25.19 9.52 8.22
C THR A 19 -24.61 8.32 8.96
N ILE A 20 -23.31 8.33 9.23
CA ILE A 20 -22.62 7.25 9.95
C ILE A 20 -23.07 7.22 11.41
N GLY A 21 -23.19 8.39 12.07
CA GLY A 21 -23.67 8.50 13.44
C GLY A 21 -25.07 7.92 13.65
N ARG A 22 -25.98 8.12 12.67
CA ARG A 22 -27.33 7.54 12.71
C ARG A 22 -27.31 6.01 12.64
N ILE A 23 -26.46 5.45 11.78
CA ILE A 23 -26.28 3.99 11.64
C ILE A 23 -25.75 3.41 12.96
N LEU A 24 -24.73 4.05 13.54
CA LEU A 24 -24.10 3.61 14.79
C LEU A 24 -25.04 3.70 15.99
N ARG A 25 -25.87 4.75 16.09
CA ARG A 25 -26.93 4.84 17.10
C ARG A 25 -27.96 3.73 16.99
N GLY A 26 -28.36 3.37 15.77
CA GLY A 26 -29.29 2.26 15.54
C GLY A 26 -28.77 0.93 16.07
N ALA A 27 -27.44 0.76 16.14
CA ALA A 27 -26.76 -0.40 16.71
C ALA A 27 -26.51 -0.29 18.23
N GLY A 28 -26.97 0.77 18.90
CA GLY A 28 -26.74 1.02 20.33
C GLY A 28 -25.34 1.53 20.68
N SER A 29 -24.53 1.90 19.68
CA SER A 29 -23.14 2.33 19.87
C SER A 29 -23.03 3.86 19.93
N THR A 30 -22.40 4.38 20.99
CA THR A 30 -22.01 5.80 21.07
C THR A 30 -20.51 5.91 20.79
N VAL A 31 -20.13 6.51 19.67
CA VAL A 31 -18.73 6.65 19.26
C VAL A 31 -18.31 8.12 19.33
N ARG A 32 -17.18 8.39 19.98
CA ARG A 32 -16.52 9.70 20.01
C ARG A 32 -15.18 9.58 19.29
N LEU A 33 -14.89 10.53 18.40
CA LEU A 33 -13.61 10.62 17.69
C LEU A 33 -12.71 11.62 18.41
N GLY A 34 -11.54 11.15 18.84
CA GLY A 34 -10.62 11.91 19.69
C GLY A 34 -10.90 11.70 21.18
N GLY A 35 -9.84 11.89 21.99
CA GLY A 35 -9.82 11.58 23.42
C GLY A 35 -9.05 10.30 23.75
N ILE A 36 -8.69 10.12 25.01
CA ILE A 36 -8.14 8.87 25.53
C ILE A 36 -9.33 7.95 25.83
N VAL A 37 -9.32 6.73 25.32
CA VAL A 37 -10.34 5.73 25.68
C VAL A 37 -10.06 5.26 27.10
N GLU A 38 -10.78 5.82 28.07
CA GLU A 38 -10.67 5.44 29.49
C GLU A 38 -11.59 4.25 29.85
N ALA A 39 -12.58 3.94 29.01
CA ALA A 39 -13.49 2.81 29.23
C ALA A 39 -12.76 1.48 28.99
N PRO A 40 -12.89 0.48 29.90
CA PRO A 40 -12.31 -0.85 29.70
C PRO A 40 -12.82 -1.48 28.40
N GLN A 41 -11.92 -1.75 27.46
CA GLN A 41 -12.24 -2.51 26.24
C GLN A 41 -11.95 -3.98 26.48
N ARG A 42 -12.97 -4.83 26.35
CA ARG A 42 -12.83 -6.28 26.45
C ARG A 42 -12.66 -6.87 25.05
N PHE A 43 -11.59 -7.62 24.86
CA PHE A 43 -11.33 -8.41 23.67
C PHE A 43 -11.23 -9.86 24.13
N ASP A 44 -12.12 -10.71 23.62
CA ASP A 44 -12.03 -12.15 23.84
C ASP A 44 -10.95 -12.71 22.91
N SER A 45 -9.94 -13.38 23.47
CA SER A 45 -8.90 -14.08 22.70
C SER A 45 -8.50 -15.35 23.43
N SER A 46 -8.29 -16.42 22.67
CA SER A 46 -7.77 -17.70 23.16
C SER A 46 -6.25 -17.66 23.41
N GLU A 47 -5.57 -16.59 23.02
CA GLU A 47 -4.12 -16.43 23.00
C GLU A 47 -3.69 -15.20 23.81
N THR A 48 -2.39 -15.12 24.11
CA THR A 48 -1.83 -13.94 24.76
C THR A 48 -1.76 -12.79 23.75
N THR A 49 -2.60 -11.78 23.93
CA THR A 49 -2.64 -10.58 23.09
C THR A 49 -2.09 -9.38 23.85
N THR A 50 -1.10 -8.68 23.29
CA THR A 50 -0.53 -7.45 23.86
C THR A 50 -0.77 -6.29 22.89
N TYR A 51 -1.45 -5.24 23.36
CA TYR A 51 -1.61 -3.99 22.61
C TYR A 51 -0.60 -2.97 23.09
N THR A 52 0.12 -2.35 22.15
CA THR A 52 1.05 -1.25 22.44
C THR A 52 0.83 -0.11 21.45
N TRP A 53 0.92 1.11 21.96
CA TRP A 53 0.93 2.35 21.17
C TRP A 53 2.36 2.87 20.98
N ASP A 54 3.35 2.16 21.51
CA ASP A 54 4.74 2.45 21.24
C ASP A 54 5.10 1.97 19.83
N TYR A 55 5.47 2.92 18.98
CA TYR A 55 5.94 2.67 17.62
C TYR A 55 7.39 2.17 17.57
N GLY A 56 8.07 2.07 18.72
CA GLY A 56 9.40 1.49 18.83
C GLY A 56 9.42 -0.03 18.60
N PRO A 57 10.48 -0.58 18.00
CA PRO A 57 10.63 -2.02 17.83
C PRO A 57 10.98 -2.68 19.17
N GLN A 58 9.97 -2.91 20.00
CA GLN A 58 10.13 -3.46 21.36
C GLN A 58 10.48 -4.96 21.38
N GLN A 59 10.27 -5.66 20.27
CA GLN A 59 10.55 -7.09 20.12
C GLN A 59 11.82 -7.30 19.29
N PRO A 60 12.98 -7.59 19.91
CA PRO A 60 14.27 -7.70 19.21
C PRO A 60 14.28 -8.77 18.12
N GLU A 61 13.52 -9.84 18.29
CA GLU A 61 13.41 -10.95 17.35
C GLU A 61 12.67 -10.55 16.08
N LEU A 62 11.53 -9.87 16.22
CA LEU A 62 10.78 -9.33 15.09
C LEU A 62 11.58 -8.26 14.35
N ARG A 63 12.36 -7.45 15.07
CA ARG A 63 13.30 -6.51 14.46
C ARG A 63 14.35 -7.23 13.63
N ARG A 64 15.00 -8.26 14.18
CA ARG A 64 16.00 -9.05 13.44
C ARG A 64 15.40 -9.70 12.19
N LEU A 65 14.17 -10.21 12.30
CA LEU A 65 13.44 -10.76 11.15
C LEU A 65 13.19 -9.68 10.09
N TYR A 66 12.69 -8.52 10.50
CA TYR A 66 12.46 -7.37 9.63
C TYR A 66 13.73 -6.94 8.90
N GLU A 67 14.84 -6.71 9.61
CA GLU A 67 16.09 -6.24 8.99
C GLU A 67 16.64 -7.27 7.99
N ARG A 68 16.57 -8.57 8.30
CA ARG A 68 16.99 -9.63 7.37
C ARG A 68 16.10 -9.69 6.14
N ALA A 69 14.78 -9.61 6.33
CA ALA A 69 13.83 -9.60 5.22
C ALA A 69 14.00 -8.35 4.36
N LYS A 70 14.15 -7.18 4.97
CA LYS A 70 14.30 -5.90 4.30
C LYS A 70 15.62 -5.83 3.53
N GLY A 71 16.71 -6.33 4.11
CA GLY A 71 18.01 -6.42 3.42
C GLY A 71 18.04 -7.41 2.26
N ALA A 72 17.12 -8.39 2.23
CA ALA A 72 16.97 -9.33 1.11
C ALA A 72 16.01 -8.82 0.01
N GLN A 73 15.35 -7.68 0.23
CA GLN A 73 14.49 -7.04 -0.77
C GLN A 73 15.30 -6.07 -1.63
N TRP A 74 14.75 -5.73 -2.80
CA TRP A 74 15.29 -4.66 -3.61
C TRP A 74 15.23 -3.34 -2.84
N SER A 75 16.34 -2.63 -2.86
CA SER A 75 16.55 -1.35 -2.19
C SER A 75 16.81 -0.31 -3.25
N ALA A 76 16.01 0.76 -3.24
CA ALA A 76 16.19 1.87 -4.15
C ALA A 76 17.60 2.48 -4.04
N ALA A 77 18.20 2.49 -2.85
CA ALA A 77 19.54 3.06 -2.68
C ALA A 77 20.63 2.30 -3.46
N ASP A 78 20.40 1.03 -3.76
CA ASP A 78 21.40 0.14 -4.40
C ASP A 78 21.19 0.02 -5.92
N LEU A 79 20.18 0.69 -6.48
CA LEU A 79 19.89 0.65 -7.91
C LEU A 79 20.64 1.77 -8.66
N PRO A 80 21.22 1.48 -9.83
CA PRO A 80 21.90 2.47 -10.65
C PRO A 80 20.86 3.34 -11.40
N TRP A 81 20.24 4.29 -10.71
CA TRP A 81 19.16 5.14 -11.26
C TRP A 81 19.56 5.94 -12.50
N ASP A 82 20.83 6.29 -12.63
CA ASP A 82 21.37 7.06 -13.77
C ASP A 82 21.58 6.19 -15.03
N THR A 83 21.20 4.91 -14.99
CA THR A 83 21.29 4.04 -16.16
C THR A 83 20.44 4.61 -17.29
N ALA A 84 21.05 4.81 -18.46
CA ALA A 84 20.32 5.23 -19.65
C ALA A 84 19.42 4.09 -20.15
N VAL A 85 18.11 4.21 -19.91
CA VAL A 85 17.11 3.22 -20.34
C VAL A 85 16.40 3.71 -21.60
N ASP A 86 16.44 2.93 -22.67
CA ASP A 86 15.57 3.12 -23.84
C ASP A 86 14.23 2.42 -23.60
N LEU A 87 13.18 3.19 -23.32
CA LEU A 87 11.83 2.70 -23.07
C LEU A 87 11.18 2.08 -24.31
N GLU A 88 11.73 2.35 -25.50
CA GLU A 88 11.26 1.77 -26.76
C GLU A 88 12.08 0.57 -27.21
N ALA A 89 13.01 0.10 -26.37
CA ALA A 89 13.76 -1.11 -26.63
C ALA A 89 12.85 -2.36 -26.56
N GLU A 90 13.27 -3.40 -27.29
CA GLU A 90 12.68 -4.72 -27.23
C GLU A 90 13.05 -5.38 -25.89
N LEU A 91 12.20 -5.20 -24.88
CA LEU A 91 12.36 -5.82 -23.55
C LEU A 91 12.09 -7.32 -23.56
N PHE A 92 11.23 -7.78 -24.48
CA PHE A 92 10.85 -9.18 -24.66
C PHE A 92 11.01 -9.57 -26.12
N GLU A 93 11.32 -10.85 -26.36
CA GLU A 93 11.33 -11.40 -27.71
C GLU A 93 9.94 -11.33 -28.34
N LEU A 94 9.89 -11.02 -29.64
CA LEU A 94 8.65 -10.99 -30.40
C LEU A 94 8.03 -12.39 -30.44
N ASP A 95 6.72 -12.49 -30.26
CA ASP A 95 5.99 -13.74 -30.47
C ASP A 95 6.29 -14.30 -31.89
N PRO A 96 6.78 -15.54 -32.01
CA PRO A 96 7.07 -16.17 -33.29
C PRO A 96 5.88 -16.17 -34.26
N ALA A 97 4.65 -16.23 -33.73
CA ALA A 97 3.43 -16.16 -34.54
C ALA A 97 3.28 -14.79 -35.21
N TRP A 98 3.74 -13.72 -34.58
CA TRP A 98 3.68 -12.36 -35.13
C TRP A 98 4.75 -12.15 -36.19
N ALA A 99 5.96 -12.68 -35.99
CA ALA A 99 7.04 -12.61 -37.00
C ALA A 99 6.63 -13.25 -38.33
N ALA A 100 5.85 -14.34 -38.26
CA ALA A 100 5.32 -15.03 -39.44
C ALA A 100 4.08 -14.34 -40.05
N ALA A 101 3.43 -13.43 -39.31
CA ALA A 101 2.15 -12.87 -39.72
C ALA A 101 2.29 -11.83 -40.84
N ASP A 102 1.35 -11.92 -41.78
CA ASP A 102 1.28 -11.05 -42.95
C ASP A 102 1.14 -9.57 -42.61
N TRP A 103 0.36 -9.25 -41.57
CA TRP A 103 0.15 -7.87 -41.12
C TRP A 103 1.44 -7.28 -40.54
N PHE A 104 2.24 -8.05 -39.81
CA PHE A 104 3.48 -7.59 -39.18
C PHE A 104 4.56 -7.33 -40.22
N ARG A 105 4.66 -8.19 -41.24
CA ARG A 105 5.59 -8.02 -42.36
C ARG A 105 5.32 -6.74 -43.17
N ARG A 106 4.06 -6.33 -43.27
CA ARG A 106 3.65 -5.09 -43.97
C ARG A 106 3.89 -3.82 -43.15
N MET A 107 4.02 -3.93 -41.82
CA MET A 107 4.26 -2.77 -40.96
C MET A 107 5.64 -2.15 -41.20
N ASP A 108 5.68 -0.82 -41.18
CA ASP A 108 6.91 -0.05 -41.21
C ASP A 108 7.67 -0.09 -39.86
N ARG A 109 8.89 0.46 -39.83
CA ARG A 109 9.73 0.44 -38.62
C ARG A 109 9.09 1.19 -37.44
N ARG A 110 8.36 2.27 -37.71
CA ARG A 110 7.71 3.10 -36.68
C ARG A 110 6.50 2.39 -36.09
N GLU A 111 5.70 1.75 -36.93
CA GLU A 111 4.55 0.93 -36.55
C GLU A 111 4.98 -0.25 -35.69
N ARG A 112 6.04 -0.96 -36.10
CA ARG A 112 6.62 -2.05 -35.30
C ARG A 112 7.12 -1.56 -33.94
N ARG A 113 7.85 -0.44 -33.90
CA ARG A 113 8.33 0.15 -32.64
C ARG A 113 7.17 0.50 -31.70
N ARG A 114 6.09 1.10 -32.24
CA ARG A 114 4.89 1.42 -31.45
C ARG A 114 4.18 0.18 -30.92
N LEU A 115 4.07 -0.87 -31.73
CA LEU A 115 3.48 -2.14 -31.33
C LEU A 115 4.30 -2.80 -30.21
N THR A 116 5.62 -2.85 -30.36
CA THR A 116 6.53 -3.40 -29.34
C THR A 116 6.36 -2.68 -28.00
N VAL A 117 6.33 -1.34 -28.00
CA VAL A 117 6.10 -0.56 -26.77
C VAL A 117 4.76 -0.90 -26.13
N ALA A 118 3.68 -0.94 -26.93
CA ALA A 118 2.35 -1.26 -26.42
C ALA A 118 2.25 -2.68 -25.86
N TYR A 119 2.89 -3.64 -26.52
CA TYR A 119 2.93 -5.03 -26.09
C TYR A 119 3.74 -5.21 -24.81
N ASN A 120 4.94 -4.64 -24.74
CA ASN A 120 5.79 -4.68 -23.55
C ASN A 120 5.07 -4.04 -22.36
N ALA A 121 4.43 -2.89 -22.56
CA ALA A 121 3.64 -2.21 -21.54
C ALA A 121 2.45 -3.05 -21.05
N ASN A 122 1.76 -3.75 -21.96
CA ASN A 122 0.68 -4.66 -21.58
C ASN A 122 1.18 -5.83 -20.75
N LEU A 123 2.29 -6.47 -21.15
CA LEU A 123 2.87 -7.60 -20.43
C LEU A 123 3.27 -7.21 -19.00
N ILE A 124 4.04 -6.13 -18.84
CA ILE A 124 4.48 -5.68 -17.50
C ILE A 124 3.33 -5.17 -16.63
N SER A 125 2.23 -4.70 -17.23
CA SER A 125 1.06 -4.25 -16.48
C SER A 125 0.26 -5.41 -15.86
N ASN A 126 0.49 -6.64 -16.30
CA ASN A 126 -0.23 -7.82 -15.80
C ASN A 126 0.52 -8.54 -14.66
N PHE A 127 1.73 -8.10 -14.31
CA PHE A 127 2.51 -8.57 -13.16
C PHE A 127 2.35 -7.62 -11.98
#